data_AF-A0A9D0HH00-F1
#
_entry.id   AF-A0A9D0HH00-F1
#
_cell.length_a   1.000
_cell.length_b   1.000
_cell.length_c   1.000
_cell.angle_alpha   90.00
_cell.angle_beta   90.00
_cell.angle_gamma   90.00
#
_symmetry.space_group_name_H-M   'P 1'
#
loop_
_entity.id
_entity.type
_entity.pdbx_description
1 polymer ?
#
loop_
_entity_poly.entity_id
_entity_poly.type
_entity_poly.pdbx_seq_one_letter_code
_entity_poly.pdbx_strand_id
1 'polypeptide(L)'
;LVCLGYPLVSSGKSKALRDEVLKALRTPVMFVQGTRDRMCPLPLLAEVRAAMTASSRLHVVETGDHSLLATKRWLKARQLSQPQLDEQTLAAVMEFVAATT
;
A
#
# COMPACT_ATOMS: atom_id res chain seq x y z
N LEU A 1 12.76 0.67 -1.24
CA LEU A 1 11.71 1.03 -2.22
C LEU A 1 10.42 1.33 -1.48
N VAL A 2 9.65 2.35 -1.89
CA VAL A 2 8.33 2.63 -1.33
C VAL A 2 7.32 2.69 -2.48
N CYS A 3 6.26 1.91 -2.40
CA CYS A 3 5.19 1.85 -3.40
C CYS A 3 3.90 2.44 -2.81
N LEU A 4 3.45 3.57 -3.35
CA LEU A 4 2.21 4.24 -2.95
C LEU A 4 1.11 3.84 -3.94
N GLY A 5 0.07 3.13 -3.48
CA GLY A 5 -1.01 2.63 -4.34
C GLY A 5 -0.49 1.69 -5.44
N TYR A 6 0.12 0.56 -5.08
CA TYR A 6 0.70 -0.34 -6.09
C TYR A 6 -0.40 -1.03 -6.91
N PRO A 7 -0.43 -0.94 -8.24
CA PRO A 7 -1.51 -1.51 -9.06
C PRO A 7 -1.32 -3.01 -9.30
N LEU A 8 -1.44 -3.83 -8.25
CA LEU A 8 -1.21 -5.28 -8.28
C LEU A 8 -2.03 -6.00 -9.36
N VAL A 9 -3.29 -5.61 -9.54
CA VAL A 9 -4.19 -6.13 -10.57
C VAL A 9 -4.20 -5.18 -11.76
N SER A 10 -3.98 -5.72 -12.96
CA SER A 10 -4.05 -4.92 -14.18
C SER A 10 -5.44 -4.35 -14.42
N SER A 11 -5.51 -3.09 -14.85
CA SER A 11 -6.72 -2.46 -15.36
C SER A 11 -6.91 -2.89 -16.82
N GLY A 12 -7.68 -3.96 -17.06
CA GLY A 12 -7.92 -4.47 -18.41
C GLY A 12 -8.73 -5.77 -18.43
N LYS A 13 -8.95 -6.34 -19.63
CA LYS A 13 -9.69 -7.62 -19.81
C LYS A 13 -8.96 -8.81 -19.19
N SER A 14 -7.63 -8.78 -19.17
CA SER A 14 -6.81 -9.76 -18.46
C SER A 14 -6.59 -9.27 -17.03
N LYS A 15 -7.18 -9.95 -16.04
CA LYS A 15 -6.96 -9.71 -14.61
C LYS A 15 -5.60 -10.27 -14.16
N ALA A 16 -4.56 -10.11 -14.97
CA ALA A 16 -3.22 -10.59 -14.64
C ALA A 16 -2.68 -9.84 -13.42
N LEU A 17 -2.03 -10.58 -12.52
CA LEU A 17 -1.31 -10.04 -11.38
C LEU A 17 0.06 -9.54 -11.85
N ARG A 18 0.50 -8.40 -11.32
CA ARG A 18 1.87 -7.88 -11.47
C ARG A 18 2.76 -8.38 -10.34
N ASP A 19 2.67 -9.66 -10.03
CA ASP A 19 3.34 -10.26 -8.87
C ASP A 19 4.72 -10.83 -9.19
N GLU A 20 4.99 -11.22 -10.44
CA GLU A 20 6.32 -11.73 -10.85
C GLU A 20 7.46 -10.76 -10.55
N VAL A 21 7.28 -9.47 -10.86
CA VAL A 21 8.27 -8.44 -10.56
C VAL A 21 8.47 -8.26 -9.05
N LEU A 22 7.41 -8.42 -8.26
CA LEU A 22 7.49 -8.33 -6.81
C LEU A 22 8.21 -9.54 -6.22
N LYS A 23 7.92 -10.76 -6.71
CA LYS A 23 8.59 -12.00 -6.28
C LYS A 23 10.08 -12.00 -6.61
N ALA A 24 10.47 -11.42 -7.75
CA ALA A 24 11.86 -11.27 -8.17
C ALA A 24 12.62 -10.16 -7.42
N LEU A 25 11.92 -9.24 -6.76
CA LEU A 25 12.52 -8.11 -6.06
C LEU A 25 13.44 -8.60 -4.92
N ARG A 26 14.61 -7.96 -4.81
CA ARG A 26 15.60 -8.21 -3.73
C ARG A 26 15.73 -7.05 -2.75
N THR A 27 15.41 -5.84 -3.20
CA THR A 27 15.45 -4.62 -2.38
C THR A 27 14.28 -4.61 -1.38
N PRO A 28 14.51 -4.31 -0.09
CA PRO A 28 13.43 -4.09 0.86
C PRO A 28 12.38 -3.11 0.33
N VAL A 29 11.10 -3.47 0.51
CA VAL A 29 9.99 -2.69 -0.02
C VAL A 29 8.91 -2.43 1.03
N MET A 30 8.37 -1.23 1.03
CA MET A 30 7.16 -0.89 1.77
C MET A 30 6.04 -0.57 0.79
N PHE A 31 4.88 -1.18 1.01
CA PHE A 31 3.63 -0.84 0.33
C PHE A 31 2.80 0.08 1.23
N VAL A 32 2.24 1.14 0.65
CA VAL A 32 1.22 1.99 1.27
C VAL A 32 -0.05 1.83 0.46
N GLN A 33 -1.09 1.29 1.09
CA GLN A 33 -2.24 0.80 0.36
C GLN A 33 -3.57 1.11 1.04
N GLY A 34 -4.50 1.68 0.28
CA GLY A 34 -5.86 1.93 0.74
C GLY A 34 -6.72 0.66 0.80
N THR A 35 -7.58 0.51 1.82
CA THR A 35 -8.47 -0.68 1.95
C THR A 35 -9.55 -0.75 0.86
N ARG A 36 -9.82 0.35 0.16
CA ARG A 36 -10.78 0.43 -0.96
C ARG A 36 -10.09 0.42 -2.33
N ASP A 37 -8.77 0.23 -2.41
CA ASP A 37 -8.10 0.13 -3.69
C ASP A 37 -8.45 -1.17 -4.41
N ARG A 38 -9.16 -1.04 -5.53
CA ARG A 38 -9.56 -2.16 -6.39
C ARG A 38 -8.42 -2.69 -7.24
N MET A 39 -7.38 -1.89 -7.45
CA MET A 39 -6.16 -2.29 -8.17
C MET A 39 -5.22 -3.08 -7.25
N CYS A 40 -5.44 -3.08 -5.94
CA CYS A 40 -4.61 -3.82 -4.99
C CYS A 40 -5.41 -4.38 -3.81
N PRO A 41 -6.25 -5.40 -4.02
CA PRO A 41 -6.94 -6.05 -2.92
C PRO A 41 -5.95 -6.58 -1.88
N LEU A 42 -6.06 -6.12 -0.63
CA LEU A 42 -5.12 -6.46 0.44
C LEU A 42 -4.93 -7.97 0.67
N PRO A 43 -5.95 -8.83 0.57
CA PRO A 43 -5.74 -10.29 0.67
C PRO A 43 -4.79 -10.82 -0.41
N LEU A 44 -4.93 -10.37 -1.66
CA LEU A 44 -4.03 -10.78 -2.74
C LEU A 44 -2.62 -10.22 -2.54
N LEU A 45 -2.50 -8.98 -2.06
CA LEU A 45 -1.20 -8.41 -1.73
C LEU A 45 -0.52 -9.21 -0.60
N ALA A 46 -1.27 -9.70 0.38
CA ALA A 46 -0.74 -10.53 1.46
C ALA A 46 -0.19 -11.86 0.93
N GLU A 47 -0.91 -12.54 0.04
CA GLU A 47 -0.45 -13.76 -0.64
C GLU A 47 0.84 -13.52 -1.41
N VAL A 48 0.90 -12.43 -2.20
CA VAL A 48 2.10 -12.08 -2.97
C VAL A 48 3.28 -11.77 -2.05
N ARG A 49 3.08 -10.96 -1.00
CA ARG A 49 4.11 -10.62 -0.02
C ARG A 49 4.67 -11.85 0.70
N ALA A 50 3.85 -12.86 0.98
CA ALA A 50 4.29 -14.12 1.56
C ALA A 50 5.18 -14.93 0.61
N ALA A 51 5.00 -14.77 -0.71
CA ALA A 51 5.83 -15.40 -1.74
C ALA A 51 7.05 -14.57 -2.16
N MET A 52 7.23 -13.35 -1.63
CA MET A 52 8.38 -12.50 -1.94
C MET A 52 9.64 -12.97 -1.23
N THR A 53 10.79 -12.81 -1.89
CA THR A 53 12.09 -13.02 -1.21
C THR A 53 12.59 -11.76 -0.50
N ALA A 54 12.32 -10.57 -1.04
CA ALA A 54 12.62 -9.33 -0.35
C ALA A 54 11.76 -9.16 0.91
N SER A 55 12.37 -8.61 1.97
CA SER A 55 11.61 -8.13 3.12
C SER A 55 10.57 -7.10 2.68
N SER A 56 9.33 -7.28 3.13
CA SER A 56 8.22 -6.41 2.76
C SER A 56 7.44 -5.90 3.98
N ARG A 57 7.17 -4.59 4.03
CA ARG A 57 6.29 -3.93 4.99
C ARG A 57 5.02 -3.44 4.30
N LEU A 58 3.92 -3.36 5.04
CA LEU A 58 2.65 -2.80 4.56
C LEU A 58 2.14 -1.77 5.58
N HIS A 59 1.84 -0.57 5.10
CA HIS A 59 1.06 0.43 5.82
C HIS A 59 -0.31 0.56 5.15
N VAL A 60 -1.38 0.40 5.92
CA VAL A 60 -2.74 0.41 5.41
C VAL A 60 -3.38 1.76 5.68
N VAL A 61 -3.90 2.39 4.63
CA VAL A 61 -4.72 3.60 4.74
C VAL A 61 -6.19 3.20 4.81
N GLU A 62 -6.77 3.27 6.01
CA GLU A 62 -8.13 2.81 6.24
C GLU A 62 -9.16 3.66 5.49
N THR A 63 -10.05 3.00 4.76
CA THR A 63 -10.97 3.58 3.76
C THR A 63 -10.30 4.37 2.63
N GLY A 64 -8.97 4.29 2.51
CA GLY A 64 -8.20 4.86 1.41
C GLY A 64 -8.54 4.19 0.08
N ASP A 65 -8.62 4.95 -1.00
CA ASP A 65 -8.66 4.42 -2.37
C ASP A 65 -7.25 4.26 -2.96
N HIS A 66 -7.14 4.10 -4.28
CA HIS A 66 -5.85 3.98 -4.98
C HIS A 66 -4.96 5.22 -4.79
N SER A 67 -5.56 6.40 -4.69
CA SER A 67 -4.88 7.67 -4.42
C SER A 67 -4.67 7.90 -2.92
N LEU A 68 -4.92 6.90 -2.08
CA LEU A 68 -4.83 6.94 -0.63
C LEU A 68 -5.81 7.94 0.02
N LEU A 69 -6.85 8.35 -0.69
CA LEU A 69 -7.86 9.27 -0.16
C LEU A 69 -8.87 8.52 0.70
N ALA A 70 -8.90 8.84 1.99
CA ALA A 70 -9.86 8.27 2.92
C ALA A 70 -11.26 8.89 2.72
N THR A 71 -12.30 8.14 3.08
CA THR A 71 -13.66 8.68 2.97
C THR A 71 -13.87 9.82 3.96
N LYS A 72 -14.53 10.90 3.51
CA LYS A 72 -14.90 12.04 4.37
C LYS A 72 -15.67 11.60 5.62
N ARG A 73 -16.55 10.58 5.49
CA ARG A 73 -17.32 10.03 6.62
C ARG A 73 -16.42 9.40 7.68
N TRP A 74 -15.45 8.59 7.28
CA TRP A 74 -14.52 7.93 8.19
C TRP A 74 -13.60 8.93 8.89
N LEU A 75 -13.07 9.89 8.13
CA LEU A 75 -12.25 10.99 8.64
C LEU A 75 -13.01 11.80 9.70
N LYS A 76 -14.24 12.24 9.39
CA LYS A 76 -15.10 12.97 10.33
C LYS A 76 -15.39 12.18 11.60
N ALA A 77 -15.71 10.89 11.48
CA ALA A 77 -16.01 10.03 12.62
C ALA A 77 -14.81 9.87 13.59
N ARG A 78 -13.58 10.07 13.09
CA ARG A 78 -12.34 10.01 13.87
C ARG A 78 -11.76 11.38 14.21
N GLN A 79 -12.45 12.47 13.85
CA GLN A 79 -11.95 13.83 14.01
C GLN A 79 -10.58 14.03 13.34
N LEU A 80 -10.36 13.35 12.21
CA LEU A 80 -9.15 13.46 11.39
C LEU A 80 -9.44 14.25 10.12
N SER A 81 -8.39 14.87 9.59
CA SER A 81 -8.34 15.42 8.24
C SER A 81 -7.45 14.54 7.35
N GLN A 82 -7.57 14.68 6.02
CA GLN A 82 -6.69 13.97 5.09
C GLN A 82 -5.21 14.36 5.31
N PRO A 83 -4.82 15.65 5.47
CA PRO A 83 -3.43 16.00 5.74
C PRO A 83 -2.83 15.34 7.00
N GLN A 84 -3.62 15.19 8.07
CA GLN A 84 -3.15 14.48 9.29
C GLN A 84 -2.93 13.00 9.03
N LEU A 85 -3.79 12.37 8.22
CA LEU A 85 -3.60 10.97 7.81
C LEU A 85 -2.38 10.81 6.90
N ASP A 86 -2.15 11.78 6.01
CA ASP A 86 -0.97 11.81 5.13
C ASP A 86 0.32 11.99 5.95
N GLU A 87 0.30 12.82 7.00
CA GLU A 87 1.44 12.99 7.92
C GLU A 87 1.75 11.71 8.70
N GLN A 88 0.73 11.00 9.17
CA GLN A 88 0.89 9.67 9.80
C GLN A 88 1.48 8.65 8.82
N THR A 89 1.03 8.67 7.57
CA THR A 89 1.54 7.81 6.50
C THR A 89 3.01 8.14 6.20
N LEU A 90 3.35 9.43 6.11
CA LEU A 90 4.72 9.90 5.89
C LEU A 90 5.65 9.49 7.03
N ALA A 91 5.20 9.59 8.28
CA ALA A 91 5.97 9.13 9.44
C ALA A 91 6.33 7.64 9.34
N ALA A 92 5.37 6.78 8.94
CA ALA A 92 5.63 5.36 8.73
C ALA A 92 6.61 5.10 7.56
N VAL A 93 6.54 5.91 6.50
CA VAL A 93 7.49 5.86 5.38
C VAL A 93 8.90 6.24 5.84
N MET A 94 9.03 7.32 6.62
CA MET A 94 10.32 7.76 7.18
C MET A 94 10.93 6.70 8.09
N GLU A 95 10.12 6.09 8.96
CA GLU A 95 10.56 5.00 9.84
C GLU A 95 11.10 3.82 9.02
N PHE A 96 10.41 3.41 7.96
CA PHE A 96 10.88 2.36 7.08
C PHE A 96 12.20 2.71 6.38
N VAL A 97 12.32 3.93 5.84
CA VAL A 97 13.55 4.38 5.18
C VAL A 97 14.72 4.41 6.15
N ALA A 98 14.53 4.95 7.36
CA ALA A 98 15.56 4.98 8.39
C ALA A 98 16.02 3.58 8.81
N ALA A 99 15.12 2.59 8.84
CA ALA A 99 15.44 1.20 9.19
C ALA A 99 16.08 0.38 8.07
N THR A 100 16.16 0.92 6.84
CA THR A 100 16.76 0.24 5.68
C THR A 100 18.05 0.90 5.17
N THR A 101 18.53 1.92 5.89
CA THR A 101 19.83 2.57 5.66
C THR A 101 20.87 1.92 6.57
#